data_AF-A0A7C9ACC4-F1
#
_entry.id   AF-A0A7C9ACC4-F1
#
_cell.length_a   1.000
_cell.length_b   1.000
_cell.length_c   1.000
_cell.angle_alpha   90.00
_cell.angle_beta   90.00
_cell.angle_gamma   90.00
#
_symmetry.space_group_name_H-M   'P 1'
#
loop_
_entity.id
_entity.type
_entity.pdbx_description
1 polymer ?
#
loop_
_entity_poly.entity_id
_entity_poly.type
_entity_poly.pdbx_seq_one_letter_code
_entity_poly.pdbx_strand_id
1 'polypeptide(L)'
;VETDSWLENAANGLMGTQVIKKDGQLRFLVDIVLGFRFSMSGTYQKTGNRMYDVTMDDGAIVAGGFGLPVNLESKFKLLLLYTDDKIRITRGYNNIMFVHLRVDRS
;
A
#
# COMPACT_ATOMS: atom_id res chain seq x y z
N VAL A 1 -14.51 7.30 18.35
CA VAL A 1 -13.32 6.44 18.22
C VAL A 1 -13.05 6.37 16.73
N GLU A 2 -12.09 7.16 16.25
CA GLU A 2 -11.57 6.97 14.89
C GLU A 2 -10.91 5.60 14.89
N THR A 3 -11.38 4.69 14.04
CA THR A 3 -10.71 3.41 13.83
C THR A 3 -9.30 3.74 13.34
N ASP A 4 -8.26 3.32 14.07
CA ASP A 4 -6.88 3.46 13.60
C ASP A 4 -6.81 2.97 12.16
N SER A 5 -6.41 3.86 11.25
CA SER A 5 -6.46 3.57 9.83
C SER A 5 -5.59 2.36 9.52
N TRP A 6 -6.02 1.50 8.60
CA TRP A 6 -5.18 0.37 8.17
C TRP A 6 -3.79 0.84 7.70
N LEU A 7 -3.68 2.09 7.22
CA LEU A 7 -2.43 2.75 6.87
C LEU A 7 -1.54 3.04 8.08
N GLU A 8 -2.11 3.46 9.21
CA GLU A 8 -1.36 3.66 10.46
C GLU A 8 -0.90 2.33 11.03
N ASN A 9 -1.77 1.31 11.01
CA ASN A 9 -1.39 -0.04 11.41
C ASN A 9 -0.30 -0.63 10.50
N ALA A 10 -0.36 -0.39 9.20
CA ALA A 10 0.71 -0.77 8.27
C ALA A 10 2.01 -0.01 8.56
N ALA A 11 1.93 1.27 8.92
CA ALA A 11 3.09 2.10 9.24
C ALA A 11 3.73 1.78 10.60
N ASN A 12 2.96 1.29 11.57
CA ASN A 12 3.40 0.94 12.92
C ASN A 12 4.21 -0.37 13.01
N GLY A 13 4.76 -0.85 11.89
CA GLY A 13 5.75 -1.94 11.89
C GLY A 13 5.31 -3.24 11.22
N LEU A 14 4.16 -3.27 10.54
CA LEU A 14 3.83 -4.41 9.70
C LEU A 14 4.68 -4.37 8.42
N MET A 15 5.46 -5.42 8.18
CA MET A 15 6.20 -5.57 6.94
C MET A 15 5.26 -6.02 5.82
N GLY A 16 5.42 -5.44 4.64
CA GLY A 16 4.54 -5.72 3.52
C GLY A 16 5.22 -5.55 2.17
N THR A 17 4.57 -6.09 1.14
CA THR A 17 4.96 -5.88 -0.25
C THR A 17 4.00 -4.91 -0.91
N GLN A 18 4.55 -3.90 -1.57
CA GLN A 18 3.81 -3.06 -2.49
C GLN A 18 4.03 -3.55 -3.93
N VAL A 19 2.95 -3.85 -4.64
CA VAL A 19 2.99 -4.24 -6.05
C VAL A 19 2.36 -3.13 -6.87
N ILE A 20 3.14 -2.55 -7.78
CA ILE A 20 2.68 -1.52 -8.71
C ILE A 20 2.72 -2.11 -10.11
N LYS A 21 1.58 -2.12 -10.78
CA LYS A 21 1.45 -2.58 -12.16
C LYS A 21 1.57 -1.41 -13.13
N LYS A 22 1.93 -1.72 -14.39
CA LYS A 22 2.13 -0.72 -15.45
C LYS A 22 0.84 0.04 -15.82
N ASP A 23 -0.31 -0.56 -15.58
CA ASP A 23 -1.64 0.00 -15.84
C ASP A 23 -2.13 0.95 -14.73
N GLY A 24 -1.30 1.26 -13.73
CA GLY A 24 -1.66 2.13 -12.62
C GLY A 24 -2.41 1.41 -11.50
N GLN A 25 -2.56 0.09 -11.55
CA GLN A 25 -3.05 -0.67 -10.40
C GLN A 25 -1.97 -0.75 -9.32
N LEU A 26 -2.41 -0.65 -8.07
CA LEU A 26 -1.58 -0.74 -6.89
C LEU A 26 -2.18 -1.74 -5.92
N ARG A 27 -1.33 -2.59 -5.32
CA ARG A 27 -1.73 -3.53 -4.28
C ARG A 27 -0.74 -3.50 -3.13
N PHE A 28 -1.25 -3.39 -1.91
CA PHE A 28 -0.52 -3.66 -0.69
C PHE A 28 -0.85 -5.05 -0.19
N LEU A 29 0.18 -5.79 0.22
CA LEU A 29 0.10 -7.06 0.91
C LEU A 29 0.83 -6.91 2.22
N VAL A 30 0.14 -7.08 3.32
CA VAL A 30 0.68 -6.91 4.66
C VAL A 30 0.53 -8.23 5.40
N ASP A 31 1.64 -8.79 5.86
CA ASP A 31 1.59 -10.01 6.68
C ASP A 31 0.99 -9.65 8.05
N ILE A 32 -0.04 -10.39 8.44
CA ILE A 32 -0.65 -10.31 9.77
C ILE A 32 -0.40 -11.65 10.50
N VAL A 33 -1.01 -11.84 11.67
CA VAL A 33 -0.72 -12.98 12.54
C VAL A 33 -1.16 -14.33 11.92
N LEU A 34 -0.51 -15.43 12.32
CA LEU A 34 -0.93 -16.81 12.03
C LEU A 34 -1.10 -17.16 10.55
N GLY A 35 -0.27 -16.59 9.67
CA GLY A 35 -0.30 -16.90 8.24
C GLY A 35 -1.44 -16.23 7.46
N PHE A 36 -2.20 -15.35 8.12
CA PHE A 36 -3.13 -14.46 7.44
C PHE A 36 -2.37 -13.29 6.82
N ARG A 37 -2.91 -12.72 5.75
CA ARG A 37 -2.44 -11.47 5.14
C ARG A 37 -3.60 -10.51 4.97
N PHE A 38 -3.37 -9.25 5.24
CA PHE A 38 -4.25 -8.20 4.75
C PHE A 38 -3.82 -7.81 3.34
N SER A 39 -4.78 -7.66 2.42
CA SER A 39 -4.52 -7.08 1.11
C SER A 39 -5.44 -5.91 0.84
N MET A 40 -4.89 -4.86 0.24
CA MET A 40 -5.65 -3.69 -0.19
C MET A 40 -5.22 -3.34 -1.61
N SER A 41 -6.16 -3.39 -2.55
CA SER A 41 -5.92 -3.03 -3.95
C SER A 41 -6.63 -1.71 -4.29
N GLY A 42 -6.15 -1.07 -5.35
CA GLY A 42 -6.77 0.11 -5.90
C GLY A 42 -5.93 0.73 -7.02
N THR A 43 -6.02 2.05 -7.17
CA THR A 43 -5.40 2.80 -8.26
C THR A 43 -4.34 3.79 -7.77
N TYR A 44 -3.34 4.01 -8.62
CA TYR A 44 -2.20 4.88 -8.40
C TYR A 44 -1.94 5.69 -9.67
N GLN A 45 -2.32 6.98 -9.65
CA GLN A 45 -2.26 7.85 -10.81
C GLN A 45 -1.33 9.03 -10.56
N LYS A 46 -0.41 9.30 -11.48
CA LYS A 46 0.45 10.49 -11.41
C LYS A 46 -0.37 11.74 -11.73
N THR A 47 -0.41 12.69 -10.80
CA THR A 47 -1.19 13.95 -10.92
C THR A 47 -0.34 15.21 -10.95
N GLY A 48 0.98 15.08 -10.76
CA GLY A 48 1.94 16.19 -10.90
C GLY A 48 3.37 15.69 -11.05
N ASN A 49 4.36 16.58 -10.95
CA ASN A 49 5.77 16.20 -11.19
C ASN A 49 6.23 15.05 -10.27
N ARG A 50 5.83 15.10 -8.99
CA ARG A 50 6.17 14.12 -7.95
C ARG A 50 4.94 13.65 -7.13
N MET A 51 3.74 14.01 -7.57
CA MET A 51 2.51 13.74 -6.83
C MET A 51 1.71 12.62 -7.50
N TYR A 52 1.13 11.77 -6.66
CA TYR A 52 0.27 10.68 -7.08
C TYR A 52 -1.00 10.69 -6.25
N ASP A 53 -2.13 10.53 -6.91
CA ASP A 53 -3.41 10.28 -6.26
C ASP A 53 -3.59 8.76 -6.12
N VAL A 54 -3.93 8.34 -4.91
CA VAL A 54 -4.12 6.94 -4.55
C VAL A 54 -5.54 6.75 -4.06
N THR A 55 -6.23 5.77 -4.66
CA THR A 55 -7.51 5.26 -4.20
C THR A 55 -7.34 3.79 -3.88
N MET A 56 -7.82 3.37 -2.72
CA MET A 56 -7.82 1.98 -2.24
C MET A 56 -9.24 1.63 -1.86
N ASP A 57 -9.81 0.59 -2.44
CA ASP A 57 -11.24 0.26 -2.33
C ASP A 57 -11.53 -1.25 -2.34
N ASP A 58 -10.52 -2.09 -2.53
CA ASP A 58 -10.65 -3.55 -2.57
C ASP A 58 -9.81 -4.20 -1.46
N GLY A 59 -10.35 -4.16 -0.24
CA GLY A 59 -9.75 -4.75 0.95
C GLY A 59 -10.13 -6.23 1.11
N ALA A 60 -9.19 -7.06 1.54
CA ALA A 60 -9.45 -8.47 1.88
C ALA A 60 -8.51 -9.00 2.96
N ILE A 61 -9.01 -9.94 3.78
CA ILE A 61 -8.20 -10.81 4.64
C ILE A 61 -7.97 -12.13 3.89
N VAL A 62 -6.73 -12.47 3.63
CA VAL A 62 -6.29 -13.60 2.82
C VAL A 62 -5.71 -14.70 3.71
N ALA A 63 -6.15 -15.93 3.50
CA ALA A 63 -5.63 -17.13 4.15
C ALA A 63 -5.47 -18.25 3.11
N GLY A 64 -4.21 -18.65 2.85
CA GLY A 64 -3.92 -19.59 1.77
C GLY A 64 -4.42 -19.07 0.40
N GLY A 65 -5.24 -19.85 -0.29
CA GLY A 65 -5.86 -19.49 -1.57
C GLY A 65 -7.18 -18.72 -1.46
N PHE A 66 -7.69 -18.48 -0.26
CA PHE A 66 -8.99 -17.85 -0.02
C PHE A 66 -8.84 -16.41 0.47
N GLY A 67 -9.76 -15.53 0.08
CA GLY A 67 -9.83 -14.13 0.52
C GLY A 67 -11.24 -13.76 0.97
N LEU A 68 -11.35 -13.17 2.17
CA LEU A 68 -12.59 -12.60 2.70
C LEU A 68 -12.58 -11.09 2.44
N PRO A 69 -13.53 -10.55 1.64
CA PRO A 69 -13.58 -9.13 1.36
C PRO A 69 -13.91 -8.34 2.64
N VAL A 70 -13.30 -7.18 2.78
CA VAL A 70 -13.59 -6.20 3.84
C VAL A 70 -13.86 -4.85 3.20
N ASN A 71 -14.97 -4.24 3.59
CA ASN A 71 -15.37 -2.95 3.04
C ASN A 71 -14.55 -1.83 3.69
N LEU A 72 -13.49 -1.41 3.01
CA LEU A 72 -12.58 -0.36 3.41
C LEU A 72 -12.27 0.50 2.19
N GLU A 73 -12.41 1.82 2.33
CA GLU A 73 -12.01 2.77 1.30
C GLU A 73 -11.01 3.77 1.88
N SER A 74 -10.01 4.14 1.10
CA SER A 74 -9.05 5.19 1.47
C SER A 74 -8.57 5.94 0.25
N LYS A 75 -8.60 7.27 0.34
CA LYS A 75 -8.09 8.18 -0.68
C LYS A 75 -7.04 9.08 -0.07
N PHE A 76 -5.86 9.12 -0.67
CA PHE A 76 -4.76 9.94 -0.18
C PHE A 76 -3.80 10.33 -1.31
N LYS A 77 -3.01 11.37 -1.06
CA LYS A 77 -1.92 11.78 -1.95
C LYS A 77 -0.61 11.17 -1.48
N LEU A 78 0.17 10.68 -2.43
CA LEU A 78 1.57 10.26 -2.23
C LEU A 78 2.50 11.22 -2.95
N LEU A 79 3.42 11.81 -2.19
CA LEU A 79 4.55 12.58 -2.69
C LEU A 79 5.76 11.65 -2.85
N LEU A 80 6.33 11.58 -4.05
CA LEU A 80 7.59 10.91 -4.32
C LEU A 80 8.76 11.79 -3.86
N LEU A 81 9.50 11.32 -2.86
CA LEU A 81 10.66 11.99 -2.31
C LEU A 81 11.96 11.52 -2.99
N TYR A 82 12.05 10.22 -3.26
CA TYR A 82 13.21 9.60 -3.87
C TYR A 82 12.82 8.33 -4.64
N THR A 83 13.49 8.08 -5.76
CA THR A 83 13.43 6.80 -6.46
C THR A 83 14.72 6.55 -7.21
N ASP A 84 15.20 5.32 -7.14
CA ASP A 84 16.23 4.78 -8.00
C ASP A 84 15.85 3.33 -8.42
N ASP A 85 16.82 2.54 -8.83
CA ASP A 85 16.66 1.13 -9.19
C ASP A 85 16.46 0.20 -7.99
N LYS A 86 16.74 0.65 -6.76
CA LYS A 86 16.77 -0.20 -5.55
C LYS A 86 15.79 0.24 -4.47
N ILE A 87 15.49 1.52 -4.37
CA ILE A 87 14.78 2.14 -3.27
C ILE A 87 13.78 3.16 -3.83
N ARG A 88 12.59 3.16 -3.22
CA ARG A 88 11.60 4.23 -3.39
C ARG A 88 11.19 4.77 -2.04
N ILE A 89 11.22 6.09 -1.90
CA ILE A 89 10.74 6.78 -0.70
C ILE A 89 9.57 7.68 -1.10
N THR A 90 8.43 7.46 -0.47
CA THR A 90 7.22 8.28 -0.64
C THR A 90 6.72 8.77 0.70
N ARG A 91 6.10 9.94 0.73
CA ARG A 91 5.37 10.46 1.89
C ARG A 91 3.90 10.64 1.54
N GLY A 92 3.01 10.21 2.40
CA GLY A 92 1.58 10.47 2.27
C GLY A 92 0.83 9.90 3.46
N TYR A 93 -0.45 10.25 3.58
CA TYR A 93 -1.33 9.90 4.71
C TYR A 93 -0.72 10.20 6.10
N ASN A 94 -1.20 11.25 6.79
CA ASN A 94 -0.68 11.64 8.11
C ASN A 94 0.86 11.79 8.18
N ASN A 95 1.47 12.26 7.08
CA ASN A 95 2.93 12.41 6.92
C ASN A 95 3.77 11.13 7.09
N ILE A 96 3.15 9.95 7.00
CA ILE A 96 3.86 8.67 7.04
C ILE A 96 4.87 8.61 5.89
N MET A 97 6.10 8.19 6.23
CA MET A 97 7.14 7.90 5.26
C MET A 97 7.19 6.41 4.94
N PHE A 98 6.95 6.08 3.68
CA PHE A 98 7.07 4.73 3.15
C PHE A 98 8.41 4.57 2.48
N VAL A 99 9.21 3.59 2.93
CA VAL A 99 10.51 3.24 2.35
C VAL A 99 10.41 1.84 1.78
N HIS A 100 10.48 1.70 0.47
CA HIS A 100 10.34 0.43 -0.23
C HIS A 100 11.65 0.04 -0.87
N LEU A 101 12.13 -1.16 -0.56
CA LEU A 101 13.19 -1.82 -1.30
C LEU A 101 12.58 -2.49 -2.52
N ARG A 102 13.14 -2.26 -3.70
CA ARG A 102 12.76 -2.96 -4.93
C ARG A 102 13.30 -4.37 -4.84
N VAL A 103 12.38 -5.33 -4.86
CA VAL A 103 12.69 -6.75 -5.00
C VAL A 103 12.38 -7.14 -6.43
N ASP A 104 13.40 -7.51 -7.19
CA ASP A 104 13.21 -8.16 -8.48
C ASP A 104 12.60 -9.53 -8.23
N ARG A 105 11.33 -9.69 -8.61
CA ARG A 105 10.73 -11.02 -8.72
C ARG A 105 11.17 -11.57 -10.07
N SER A 106 12.24 -12.34 -10.06
CA SER A 106 12.60 -13.30 -11.12
C SER A 106 11.45 -14.23 -11.41
#